data_AF-A0A3D1APA8-F1
#
_entry.id   AF-A0A3D1APA8-F1
#
_cell.length_a   1.000
_cell.length_b   1.000
_cell.length_c   1.000
_cell.angle_alpha   90.00
_cell.angle_beta   90.00
_cell.angle_gamma   90.00
#
_symmetry.space_group_name_H-M   'P 1'
#
loop_
_entity.id
_entity.type
_entity.pdbx_description
1 polymer ?
#
loop_
_entity_poly.entity_id
_entity_poly.type
_entity_poly.pdbx_seq_one_letter_code
_entity_poly.pdbx_strand_id
1 'polypeptide(L)'
;QRFAAIRQHLHTLAIADELHPMLSEIFWRHGDIPLSHLDGVAGIVLLDKEEWSRAQEWDTILSFYDPVDRMIKIRKDILSAPDQFEVGLLIALGQSLLGNYAEEKRRLTVERDGQSLGYEFRLTLRLEAERSCFFKQKELARFLDLVRMRQATGNPLLYTRLVNGDEGFTPPGLLFGLIYAWYLDNRHVRFIEHKMSIDRMTFCGLIPEQKRIAGRRQAMIDFFRTVVFRYNAAQLQP
;
A
#
# COMPACT_ATOMS: atom_id res chain seq x y z
N GLN A 1 -7.95 22.23 -17.19
CA GLN A 1 -7.64 21.03 -18.02
C GLN A 1 -7.52 19.77 -17.19
N ARG A 2 -6.65 19.69 -16.15
CA ARG A 2 -6.51 18.49 -15.28
C ARG A 2 -7.83 18.04 -14.60
N PHE A 3 -8.61 18.95 -14.02
CA PHE A 3 -9.90 18.58 -13.39
C PHE A 3 -10.90 17.95 -14.38
N ALA A 4 -10.92 18.41 -15.63
CA ALA A 4 -11.74 17.80 -16.68
C ALA A 4 -11.25 16.39 -17.03
N ALA A 5 -9.93 16.19 -17.11
CA ALA A 5 -9.33 14.88 -17.35
C ALA A 5 -9.62 13.89 -16.20
N ILE A 6 -9.59 14.35 -14.94
CA ILE A 6 -9.99 13.55 -13.77
C ILE A 6 -11.43 13.08 -13.94
N ARG A 7 -12.37 14.01 -14.16
CA ARG A 7 -13.80 13.65 -14.32
C ARG A 7 -14.00 12.67 -15.47
N GLN A 8 -13.38 12.94 -16.62
CA GLN A 8 -13.47 12.06 -17.79
C GLN A 8 -12.98 10.65 -17.47
N HIS A 9 -11.84 10.52 -16.80
CA HIS A 9 -11.30 9.20 -16.44
C HIS A 9 -12.17 8.50 -15.40
N LEU A 10 -12.68 9.21 -14.38
CA LEU A 10 -13.62 8.63 -13.41
C LEU A 10 -14.90 8.11 -14.09
N HIS A 11 -15.41 8.78 -15.13
CA HIS A 11 -16.56 8.30 -15.91
C HIS A 11 -16.30 7.03 -16.74
N THR A 12 -15.04 6.62 -16.90
CA THR A 12 -14.72 5.32 -17.52
C THR A 12 -14.76 4.15 -16.54
N LEU A 13 -14.85 4.44 -15.24
CA LEU A 13 -14.84 3.46 -14.16
C LEU A 13 -16.27 3.15 -13.71
N ALA A 14 -16.50 1.93 -13.20
CA ALA A 14 -17.76 1.54 -12.59
C ALA A 14 -17.90 2.21 -11.21
N ILE A 15 -18.48 3.40 -11.20
CA ILE A 15 -18.66 4.25 -10.02
C ILE A 15 -20.10 4.77 -10.04
N ALA A 16 -20.76 4.81 -8.88
CA ALA A 16 -22.09 5.40 -8.75
C ALA A 16 -22.03 6.93 -8.93
N ASP A 17 -22.98 7.50 -9.68
CA ASP A 17 -22.98 8.92 -10.08
C ASP A 17 -22.83 9.88 -8.88
N GLU A 18 -23.44 9.55 -7.74
CA GLU A 18 -23.37 10.34 -6.51
C GLU A 18 -21.95 10.48 -5.93
N LEU A 19 -21.04 9.56 -6.27
CA LEU A 19 -19.65 9.60 -5.80
C LEU A 19 -18.74 10.46 -6.68
N HIS A 20 -19.13 10.73 -7.93
CA HIS A 20 -18.29 11.47 -8.88
C HIS A 20 -17.82 12.83 -8.36
N PRO A 21 -18.69 13.69 -7.77
CA PRO A 21 -18.25 14.98 -7.25
C PRO A 21 -17.19 14.83 -6.16
N MET A 22 -17.45 13.95 -5.17
CA MET A 22 -16.55 13.73 -4.04
C MET A 22 -15.19 13.18 -4.48
N LEU A 23 -15.19 12.17 -5.34
CA LEU A 23 -13.96 11.57 -5.87
C LEU A 23 -13.17 12.58 -6.71
N SER A 24 -13.85 13.36 -7.55
CA SER A 24 -13.19 14.40 -8.36
C SER A 24 -12.47 15.42 -7.48
N GLU A 25 -13.08 15.83 -6.38
CA GLU A 25 -12.45 16.74 -5.40
C GLU A 25 -11.25 16.11 -4.70
N ILE A 26 -11.32 14.83 -4.32
CA ILE A 26 -10.20 14.12 -3.69
C ILE A 26 -9.01 14.04 -4.67
N PHE A 27 -9.22 13.58 -5.91
CA PHE A 27 -8.16 13.53 -6.93
C PHE A 27 -7.67 14.92 -7.34
N TRP A 28 -8.52 15.94 -7.26
CA TRP A 28 -8.11 17.32 -7.47
C TRP A 28 -7.14 17.79 -6.40
N ARG A 29 -7.49 17.57 -5.12
CA ARG A 29 -6.68 17.92 -3.95
C ARG A 29 -5.34 17.20 -3.93
N HIS A 30 -5.34 15.91 -4.26
CA HIS A 30 -4.13 15.10 -4.40
C HIS A 30 -3.59 15.22 -5.83
N GLY A 31 -3.12 16.44 -6.15
CA GLY A 31 -2.57 16.86 -7.45
C GLY A 31 -1.54 15.89 -8.05
N ASP A 32 -0.82 15.26 -7.13
CA ASP A 32 0.35 14.43 -7.34
C ASP A 32 0.01 13.01 -7.78
N ILE A 33 -1.25 12.58 -7.66
CA ILE A 33 -1.69 11.28 -8.16
C ILE A 33 -1.70 11.31 -9.69
N PRO A 34 -0.85 10.51 -10.36
CA PRO A 34 -0.93 10.32 -11.80
C PRO A 34 -2.22 9.57 -12.14
N LEU A 35 -2.91 10.00 -13.21
CA LEU A 35 -4.14 9.31 -13.65
C LEU A 35 -3.89 7.84 -14.00
N SER A 36 -2.67 7.49 -14.44
CA SER A 36 -2.27 6.10 -14.70
C SER A 36 -2.31 5.19 -13.46
N HIS A 37 -2.43 5.75 -12.24
CA HIS A 37 -2.66 4.94 -11.04
C HIS A 37 -4.05 4.30 -11.02
N LEU A 38 -4.98 4.77 -11.86
CA LEU A 38 -6.32 4.21 -12.02
C LEU A 38 -6.41 3.13 -13.11
N ASP A 39 -5.37 2.94 -13.94
CA ASP A 39 -5.40 2.00 -15.07
C ASP A 39 -5.67 0.54 -14.63
N GLY A 40 -5.26 0.19 -13.41
CA GLY A 40 -5.49 -1.13 -12.81
C GLY A 40 -6.87 -1.30 -12.17
N VAL A 41 -7.66 -0.23 -12.03
CA VAL A 41 -8.92 -0.20 -11.30
C VAL A 41 -10.10 -0.27 -12.28
N ALA A 42 -11.07 -1.14 -12.01
CA ALA A 42 -12.30 -1.22 -12.79
C ALA A 42 -13.40 -0.29 -12.26
N GLY A 43 -13.38 0.05 -10.97
CA GLY A 43 -14.42 0.84 -10.34
C GLY A 43 -14.24 1.02 -8.84
N ILE A 44 -15.16 1.77 -8.24
CA ILE A 44 -15.25 2.02 -6.80
C ILE A 44 -16.67 1.68 -6.37
N VAL A 45 -16.80 0.81 -5.37
CA VAL A 45 -18.10 0.38 -4.83
C VAL A 45 -18.17 0.58 -3.33
N LEU A 46 -19.36 0.94 -2.86
CA LEU A 46 -19.69 1.02 -1.45
C LEU A 46 -20.32 -0.29 -1.01
N LEU A 47 -19.80 -0.86 0.07
CA LEU A 47 -20.32 -2.08 0.65
C LEU A 47 -21.02 -1.80 1.97
N ASP A 48 -22.17 -2.42 2.16
CA ASP A 48 -22.80 -2.47 3.48
C ASP A 48 -21.98 -3.36 4.43
N LYS A 49 -22.27 -3.28 5.73
CA LYS A 49 -21.48 -3.98 6.75
C LYS A 49 -21.55 -5.49 6.58
N GLU A 50 -22.70 -5.97 6.16
CA GLU A 50 -23.06 -7.37 5.98
C GLU A 50 -22.35 -7.99 4.78
N GLU A 51 -21.97 -7.18 3.79
CA GLU A 51 -21.24 -7.60 2.57
C GLU A 51 -19.72 -7.59 2.77
N TRP A 52 -19.25 -7.12 3.93
CA TRP A 52 -17.83 -6.97 4.20
C TRP A 52 -17.15 -8.32 4.49
N SER A 53 -16.44 -8.84 3.49
CA SER A 53 -15.77 -10.15 3.57
C SER A 53 -14.30 -10.09 4.00
N ARG A 54 -13.71 -8.89 4.10
CA ARG A 54 -12.29 -8.73 4.43
C ARG A 54 -12.04 -8.96 5.92
N ALA A 55 -11.22 -9.94 6.22
CA ALA A 55 -10.73 -10.19 7.57
C ALA A 55 -9.98 -8.96 8.13
N GLN A 56 -10.36 -8.56 9.34
CA GLN A 56 -9.78 -7.41 10.07
C GLN A 56 -8.68 -7.85 11.06
N GLU A 57 -8.07 -9.01 10.83
CA GLU A 57 -7.02 -9.56 11.70
C GLU A 57 -5.80 -8.64 11.84
N TRP A 58 -5.52 -7.84 10.81
CA TRP A 58 -4.29 -7.05 10.69
C TRP A 58 -4.51 -5.53 10.76
N ASP A 59 -5.75 -5.07 10.62
CA ASP A 59 -6.11 -3.66 10.58
C ASP A 59 -7.61 -3.41 10.70
N THR A 60 -7.95 -2.16 11.03
CA THR A 60 -9.32 -1.65 11.08
C THR A 60 -9.70 -0.84 9.84
N ILE A 61 -8.93 -0.93 8.74
CA ILE A 61 -9.17 -0.10 7.56
C ILE A 61 -10.39 -0.62 6.81
N LEU A 62 -11.35 0.27 6.65
CA LEU A 62 -12.65 -0.01 6.06
C LEU A 62 -12.68 0.25 4.55
N SER A 63 -11.56 -0.07 3.89
CA SER A 63 -11.41 -0.07 2.44
C SER A 63 -10.34 -1.07 2.00
N PHE A 64 -10.44 -1.56 0.77
CA PHE A 64 -9.38 -2.36 0.14
C PHE A 64 -9.56 -2.39 -1.38
N TYR A 65 -8.48 -2.76 -2.08
CA TYR A 65 -8.56 -3.16 -3.48
C TYR A 65 -8.68 -4.67 -3.60
N ASP A 66 -9.64 -5.14 -4.40
CA ASP A 66 -9.82 -6.55 -4.71
C ASP A 66 -9.23 -6.87 -6.09
N PRO A 67 -8.16 -7.69 -6.16
CA PRO A 67 -7.51 -8.01 -7.42
C PRO A 67 -8.33 -8.95 -8.33
N VAL A 68 -9.41 -9.56 -7.83
CA VAL A 68 -10.25 -10.48 -8.61
C VAL A 68 -11.17 -9.71 -9.56
N ASP A 69 -11.91 -8.73 -9.03
CA ASP A 69 -12.83 -7.88 -9.80
C ASP A 69 -12.23 -6.51 -10.15
N ARG A 70 -11.03 -6.21 -9.63
CA ARG A 70 -10.32 -4.93 -9.78
C ARG A 70 -11.07 -3.73 -9.20
N MET A 71 -11.95 -3.97 -8.23
CA MET A 71 -12.73 -2.91 -7.59
C MET A 71 -12.03 -2.41 -6.33
N ILE A 72 -12.09 -1.09 -6.11
CA ILE A 72 -11.88 -0.52 -4.79
C ILE A 72 -13.19 -0.62 -4.02
N LYS A 73 -13.16 -1.34 -2.91
CA LYS A 73 -14.30 -1.62 -2.04
C LYS A 73 -14.16 -0.78 -0.78
N ILE A 74 -15.13 0.07 -0.51
CA ILE A 74 -15.14 0.97 0.65
C ILE A 74 -16.41 0.73 1.45
N ARG A 75 -16.31 0.72 2.76
CA ARG A 75 -17.48 0.62 3.62
C ARG A 75 -18.37 1.86 3.52
N LYS A 76 -19.67 1.66 3.39
CA LYS A 76 -20.63 2.75 3.23
C LYS A 76 -20.75 3.63 4.48
N ASP A 77 -20.60 3.07 5.68
CA ASP A 77 -20.73 3.80 6.94
C ASP A 77 -19.65 4.87 7.15
N ILE A 78 -18.49 4.76 6.49
CA ILE A 78 -17.45 5.79 6.57
C ILE A 78 -17.67 7.00 5.64
N LEU A 79 -18.69 6.98 4.76
CA LEU A 79 -19.04 8.14 3.92
C LEU A 79 -19.43 9.37 4.76
N SER A 80 -19.99 9.14 5.94
CA SER A 80 -20.35 10.20 6.88
C SER A 80 -19.14 10.87 7.53
N ALA A 81 -17.94 10.29 7.38
CA ALA A 81 -16.67 10.78 7.90
C ALA A 81 -15.70 11.03 6.73
N PRO A 82 -15.74 12.23 6.09
CA PRO A 82 -15.00 12.51 4.86
C PRO A 82 -13.50 12.21 4.96
N ASP A 83 -12.86 12.55 6.08
CA ASP A 83 -11.44 12.26 6.30
C ASP A 83 -11.17 10.74 6.29
N GLN A 84 -12.02 9.92 6.91
CA GLN A 84 -11.83 8.47 6.92
C GLN A 84 -12.07 7.87 5.53
N PHE A 85 -13.07 8.36 4.81
CA PHE A 85 -13.34 7.95 3.44
C PHE A 85 -12.16 8.24 2.53
N GLU A 86 -11.62 9.46 2.59
CA GLU A 86 -10.49 9.89 1.77
C GLU A 86 -9.24 9.06 2.06
N VAL A 87 -8.89 8.88 3.33
CA VAL A 87 -7.75 8.02 3.70
C VAL A 87 -7.96 6.58 3.24
N GLY A 88 -9.16 6.03 3.41
CA GLY A 88 -9.49 4.70 2.93
C GLY A 88 -9.31 4.57 1.42
N LEU A 89 -9.85 5.53 0.65
CA LEU A 89 -9.68 5.58 -0.79
C LEU A 89 -8.21 5.61 -1.20
N LEU A 90 -7.39 6.48 -0.58
CA LEU A 90 -5.96 6.57 -0.90
C LEU A 90 -5.21 5.28 -0.58
N ILE A 91 -5.54 4.62 0.54
CA ILE A 91 -4.94 3.33 0.92
C ILE A 91 -5.30 2.27 -0.13
N ALA A 92 -6.58 2.14 -0.48
CA ALA A 92 -7.04 1.15 -1.46
C ALA A 92 -6.48 1.43 -2.86
N LEU A 93 -6.39 2.70 -3.26
CA LEU A 93 -5.74 3.09 -4.51
C LEU A 93 -4.26 2.70 -4.51
N GLY A 94 -3.53 2.96 -3.42
CA GLY A 94 -2.15 2.50 -3.30
C GLY A 94 -2.04 0.97 -3.41
N GLN A 95 -2.93 0.23 -2.73
CA GLN A 95 -2.98 -1.24 -2.85
C GLN A 95 -3.20 -1.70 -4.30
N SER A 96 -4.03 -0.99 -5.07
CA SER A 96 -4.33 -1.35 -6.47
C SER A 96 -3.10 -1.36 -7.37
N LEU A 97 -2.06 -0.56 -7.05
CA LEU A 97 -0.80 -0.55 -7.81
C LEU A 97 -0.04 -1.88 -7.71
N LEU A 98 -0.21 -2.61 -6.61
CA LEU A 98 0.33 -3.96 -6.49
C LEU A 98 -0.49 -4.99 -7.27
N GLY A 99 -1.73 -4.66 -7.63
CA GLY A 99 -2.64 -5.50 -8.40
C GLY A 99 -2.75 -6.93 -7.86
N ASN A 100 -2.66 -7.92 -8.75
CA ASN A 100 -2.77 -9.35 -8.38
C ASN A 100 -1.42 -10.01 -8.07
N TYR A 101 -0.39 -9.26 -7.65
CA TYR A 101 0.99 -9.77 -7.50
C TYR A 101 1.14 -11.05 -6.66
N ALA A 102 0.26 -11.26 -5.68
CA ALA A 102 0.31 -12.40 -4.79
C ALA A 102 -0.51 -13.56 -5.38
N GLU A 103 0.14 -14.70 -5.55
CA GLU A 103 -0.56 -15.97 -5.76
C GLU A 103 -1.13 -16.45 -4.43
N GLU A 104 -0.32 -16.38 -3.38
CA GLU A 104 -0.67 -16.92 -2.08
C GLU A 104 -0.04 -16.11 -0.93
N LYS A 105 -0.78 -15.99 0.16
CA LYS A 105 -0.32 -15.45 1.44
C LYS A 105 -0.65 -16.46 2.54
N ARG A 106 0.34 -16.91 3.29
CA ARG A 106 0.15 -17.86 4.41
C ARG A 106 0.84 -17.38 5.67
N ARG A 107 0.25 -17.75 6.81
CA ARG A 107 0.85 -17.64 8.13
C ARG A 107 1.17 -19.06 8.61
N LEU A 108 2.43 -19.33 8.86
CA LEU A 108 2.90 -20.65 9.30
C LEU A 108 3.53 -20.51 10.68
N THR A 109 3.04 -21.25 11.67
CA THR A 109 3.62 -21.22 13.02
C THR A 109 5.07 -21.68 12.99
N VAL A 110 5.92 -20.98 13.73
CA VAL A 110 7.32 -21.37 13.95
C VAL A 110 7.43 -21.89 15.37
N GLU A 111 7.69 -23.18 15.50
CA GLU A 111 7.83 -23.86 16.79
C GLU A 111 9.20 -24.50 16.93
N ARG A 112 9.71 -24.52 18.16
CA ARG A 112 10.90 -25.28 18.53
C ARG A 112 10.70 -25.84 19.94
N ASP A 113 11.00 -27.13 20.11
CA ASP A 113 10.89 -27.83 21.39
C ASP A 113 9.50 -27.69 22.05
N GLY A 114 8.44 -27.70 21.24
CA GLY A 114 7.05 -27.53 21.70
C GLY A 114 6.67 -26.11 22.10
N GLN A 115 7.56 -25.12 21.92
CA GLN A 115 7.29 -23.71 22.19
C GLN A 115 7.04 -22.96 20.88
N SER A 116 5.94 -22.19 20.84
CA SER A 116 5.69 -21.25 19.75
C SER A 116 6.62 -20.04 19.87
N LEU A 117 7.42 -19.83 18.84
CA LEU A 117 8.35 -18.70 18.74
C LEU A 117 7.77 -17.53 17.94
N GLY A 118 6.58 -17.71 17.35
CA GLY A 118 5.95 -16.76 16.45
C GLY A 118 5.50 -17.43 15.15
N TYR A 119 5.63 -16.73 14.03
CA TYR A 119 5.21 -17.25 12.74
C TYR A 119 6.03 -16.70 11.57
N GLU A 120 6.09 -17.50 10.51
CA GLU A 120 6.53 -17.10 9.18
C GLU A 120 5.33 -16.58 8.39
N PHE A 121 5.38 -15.32 7.99
CA PHE A 121 4.52 -14.82 6.92
C PHE A 121 5.15 -15.17 5.58
N ARG A 122 4.47 -16.03 4.82
CA ARG A 122 4.90 -16.52 3.50
C ARG A 122 4.07 -15.86 2.41
N LEU A 123 4.76 -15.28 1.43
CA LEU A 123 4.18 -14.68 0.24
C LEU A 123 4.76 -15.39 -0.99
N THR A 124 3.88 -16.02 -1.76
CA THR A 124 4.22 -16.55 -3.09
C THR A 124 3.72 -15.57 -4.13
N LEU A 125 4.62 -15.11 -4.99
CA LEU A 125 4.28 -14.24 -6.11
C LEU A 125 3.69 -15.03 -7.27
N ARG A 126 2.72 -14.43 -7.96
CA ARG A 126 2.31 -14.87 -9.30
C ARG A 126 3.48 -14.76 -10.28
N LEU A 127 3.45 -15.59 -11.31
CA LEU A 127 4.40 -15.51 -12.43
C LEU A 127 4.28 -14.16 -13.13
N GLU A 128 5.40 -13.64 -13.66
CA GLU A 128 5.41 -12.31 -14.29
C GLU A 128 4.39 -12.17 -15.43
N ALA A 129 4.24 -13.22 -16.24
CA ALA A 129 3.29 -13.24 -17.36
C ALA A 129 1.81 -13.20 -16.92
N GLU A 130 1.50 -13.56 -15.67
CA GLU A 130 0.13 -13.65 -15.13
C GLU A 130 -0.20 -12.46 -14.21
N ARG A 131 0.77 -11.57 -13.97
CA ARG A 131 0.60 -10.42 -13.09
C ARG A 131 0.06 -9.21 -13.83
N SER A 132 -1.07 -8.73 -13.36
CA SER A 132 -1.51 -7.35 -13.52
C SER A 132 -0.98 -6.55 -12.34
N CYS A 133 0.10 -5.80 -12.53
CA CYS A 133 0.77 -5.02 -11.49
C CYS A 133 1.39 -3.78 -12.14
N PHE A 134 1.36 -2.65 -11.43
CA PHE A 134 2.01 -1.42 -11.88
C PHE A 134 3.54 -1.55 -11.95
N PHE A 135 4.11 -2.38 -11.09
CA PHE A 135 5.54 -2.57 -10.95
C PHE A 135 6.09 -3.66 -11.86
N LYS A 136 7.27 -3.40 -12.44
CA LYS A 136 8.10 -4.45 -13.04
C LYS A 136 8.62 -5.40 -11.97
N GLN A 137 9.03 -6.61 -12.35
CA GLN A 137 9.58 -7.61 -11.43
C GLN A 137 10.67 -7.06 -10.48
N LYS A 138 11.61 -6.25 -11.02
CA LYS A 138 12.69 -5.66 -10.22
C LYS A 138 12.21 -4.61 -9.21
N GLU A 139 11.20 -3.82 -9.57
CA GLU A 139 10.62 -2.79 -8.71
C GLU A 139 9.81 -3.42 -7.57
N LEU A 140 9.02 -4.45 -7.89
CA LEU A 140 8.29 -5.23 -6.90
C LEU A 140 9.25 -5.93 -5.91
N ALA A 141 10.31 -6.57 -6.42
CA ALA A 141 11.33 -7.19 -5.58
C ALA A 141 12.02 -6.18 -4.66
N ARG A 142 12.35 -4.98 -5.18
CA ARG A 142 12.91 -3.88 -4.38
C ARG A 142 11.95 -3.43 -3.28
N PHE A 143 10.66 -3.26 -3.59
CA PHE A 143 9.66 -2.92 -2.57
C PHE A 143 9.59 -3.99 -1.47
N LEU A 144 9.53 -5.27 -1.85
CA LEU A 144 9.46 -6.39 -0.90
C LEU A 144 10.69 -6.43 0.04
N ASP A 145 11.88 -6.16 -0.46
CA ASP A 145 13.08 -6.04 0.37
C ASP A 145 13.00 -4.84 1.33
N LEU A 146 12.51 -3.68 0.86
CA LEU A 146 12.31 -2.49 1.70
C LEU A 146 11.33 -2.74 2.86
N VAL A 147 10.30 -3.58 2.65
CA VAL A 147 9.39 -4.02 3.72
C VAL A 147 9.87 -5.26 4.46
N ARG A 148 11.15 -5.61 4.32
CA ARG A 148 11.87 -6.66 5.05
C ARG A 148 11.39 -8.09 4.76
N MET A 149 10.71 -8.30 3.64
CA MET A 149 10.46 -9.64 3.12
C MET A 149 11.77 -10.18 2.54
N ARG A 150 12.12 -11.42 2.88
CA ARG A 150 13.33 -12.10 2.38
C ARG A 150 12.95 -13.04 1.26
N GLN A 151 13.57 -12.87 0.10
CA GLN A 151 13.44 -13.84 -0.98
C GLN A 151 14.10 -15.16 -0.56
N ALA A 152 13.43 -16.28 -0.82
CA ALA A 152 13.96 -17.60 -0.51
C ALA A 152 15.10 -17.98 -1.46
N THR A 153 16.15 -18.59 -0.91
CA THR A 153 17.25 -19.13 -1.72
C THR A 153 16.71 -20.23 -2.63
N GLY A 154 16.93 -20.11 -3.94
CA GLY A 154 16.50 -21.10 -4.93
C GLY A 154 15.05 -20.98 -5.40
N ASN A 155 14.24 -20.06 -4.85
CA ASN A 155 12.90 -19.78 -5.35
C ASN A 155 12.65 -18.26 -5.44
N PRO A 156 12.73 -17.67 -6.65
CA PRO A 156 12.62 -16.23 -6.80
C PRO A 156 11.21 -15.68 -6.58
N LEU A 157 10.18 -16.53 -6.57
CA LEU A 157 8.78 -16.14 -6.35
C LEU A 157 8.38 -16.21 -4.88
N LEU A 158 9.20 -16.81 -4.03
CA LEU A 158 8.89 -17.04 -2.63
C LEU A 158 9.57 -15.99 -1.76
N TYR A 159 8.78 -15.31 -0.95
CA TYR A 159 9.23 -14.32 0.03
C TYR A 159 8.72 -14.68 1.42
N THR A 160 9.57 -14.55 2.43
CA THR A 160 9.23 -14.86 3.82
C THR A 160 9.58 -13.72 4.77
N ARG A 161 8.83 -13.62 5.85
CA ARG A 161 9.11 -12.70 6.97
C ARG A 161 8.84 -13.44 8.27
N LEU A 162 9.87 -13.59 9.10
CA LEU A 162 9.68 -14.05 10.46
C LEU A 162 9.13 -12.91 11.32
N VAL A 163 8.09 -13.22 12.09
CA VAL A 163 7.49 -12.36 13.11
C VAL A 163 7.62 -13.09 14.44
N ASN A 164 8.27 -12.46 15.42
CA ASN A 164 8.53 -13.08 16.71
C ASN A 164 7.30 -12.98 17.60
N GLY A 165 6.92 -14.08 18.27
CA GLY A 165 5.82 -14.13 19.22
C GLY A 165 4.55 -13.44 18.71
N ASP A 166 4.13 -12.40 19.44
CA ASP A 166 2.97 -11.57 19.21
C ASP A 166 3.31 -10.18 18.63
N GLU A 167 4.51 -10.00 18.07
CA GLU A 167 4.91 -8.75 17.43
C GLU A 167 3.89 -8.32 16.35
N GLY A 168 3.53 -7.03 16.38
CA GLY A 168 2.65 -6.44 15.38
C GLY A 168 3.25 -6.52 13.97
N PHE A 169 2.46 -7.02 13.03
CA PHE A 169 2.84 -7.17 11.62
C PHE A 169 1.84 -6.47 10.71
N THR A 170 2.35 -5.74 9.72
CA THR A 170 1.54 -5.13 8.66
C THR A 170 1.89 -5.84 7.35
N PRO A 171 0.95 -6.58 6.73
CA PRO A 171 1.21 -7.26 5.47
C PRO A 171 1.70 -6.28 4.37
N PRO A 172 2.59 -6.70 3.46
CA PRO A 172 3.20 -5.81 2.45
C PRO A 172 2.19 -4.98 1.66
N GLY A 173 1.07 -5.58 1.24
CA GLY A 173 0.03 -4.88 0.47
C GLY A 173 -0.61 -3.74 1.27
N LEU A 174 -0.96 -4.00 2.51
CA LEU A 174 -1.52 -2.98 3.39
C LEU A 174 -0.50 -1.89 3.69
N LEU A 175 0.73 -2.27 4.04
CA LEU A 175 1.81 -1.33 4.32
C LEU A 175 2.08 -0.41 3.12
N PHE A 176 2.00 -0.94 1.89
CA PHE A 176 2.12 -0.14 0.68
C PHE A 176 1.06 0.96 0.60
N GLY A 177 -0.23 0.59 0.71
CA GLY A 177 -1.33 1.56 0.63
C GLY A 177 -1.27 2.61 1.72
N LEU A 178 -0.87 2.19 2.92
CA LEU A 178 -0.64 3.07 4.04
C LEU A 178 0.49 4.10 3.80
N ILE A 179 1.62 3.67 3.23
CA ILE A 179 2.71 4.58 2.86
C ILE A 179 2.29 5.48 1.70
N TYR A 180 1.52 4.97 0.75
CA TYR A 180 0.96 5.74 -0.37
C TYR A 180 0.12 6.92 0.13
N ALA A 181 -0.84 6.67 1.04
CA ALA A 181 -1.66 7.71 1.65
C ALA A 181 -0.81 8.70 2.47
N TRP A 182 0.16 8.21 3.25
CA TRP A 182 1.08 9.05 4.01
C TRP A 182 1.94 9.97 3.13
N TYR A 183 2.40 9.46 1.99
CA TYR A 183 3.26 10.20 1.07
C TYR A 183 2.50 11.37 0.42
N LEU A 184 1.21 11.18 0.12
CA LEU A 184 0.35 12.23 -0.44
C LEU A 184 -0.06 13.27 0.60
N ASP A 185 -0.44 12.82 1.80
CA ASP A 185 -0.80 13.70 2.89
C ASP A 185 -0.45 13.08 4.24
N ASN A 186 0.58 13.64 4.88
CA ASN A 186 1.07 13.15 6.16
C ASN A 186 0.06 13.34 7.31
N ARG A 187 -0.93 14.24 7.17
CA ARG A 187 -1.97 14.50 8.19
C ARG A 187 -2.91 13.31 8.35
N HIS A 188 -3.09 12.55 7.29
CA HIS A 188 -4.03 11.44 7.18
C HIS A 188 -3.55 10.14 7.84
N VAL A 189 -2.23 9.96 7.99
CA VAL A 189 -1.63 8.70 8.51
C VAL A 189 -0.59 9.00 9.60
N ARG A 190 -1.00 9.73 10.65
CA ARG A 190 -0.12 10.12 11.78
C ARG A 190 0.50 8.92 12.50
N PHE A 191 -0.15 7.76 12.47
CA PHE A 191 0.37 6.51 13.04
C PHE A 191 1.49 5.87 12.20
N ILE A 192 1.80 6.36 11.00
CA ILE A 192 3.02 5.97 10.26
C ILE A 192 4.11 7.02 10.38
N GLU A 193 3.75 8.26 10.71
CA GLU A 193 4.69 9.36 10.93
C GLU A 193 5.81 8.97 11.91
N HIS A 194 5.53 8.22 12.99
CA HIS A 194 6.57 7.74 13.90
C HIS A 194 7.54 6.70 13.26
N LYS A 195 7.05 5.90 12.29
CA LYS A 195 7.87 4.95 11.52
C LYS A 195 8.61 5.61 10.37
N MET A 196 8.14 6.76 9.87
CA MET A 196 8.69 7.44 8.70
C MET A 196 9.41 8.76 9.02
N SER A 197 9.38 9.21 10.28
CA SER A 197 10.19 10.34 10.74
C SER A 197 11.66 9.93 10.76
N ILE A 198 12.40 10.44 9.78
CA ILE A 198 13.86 10.32 9.70
C ILE A 198 14.50 11.40 10.59
N ASP A 199 13.92 12.61 10.62
CA ASP A 199 14.54 13.80 11.19
C ASP A 199 14.52 13.89 12.71
N ARG A 200 13.66 13.14 13.41
CA ARG A 200 13.60 13.17 14.89
C ARG A 200 14.59 12.23 15.57
N MET A 201 15.34 11.43 14.82
CA MET A 201 16.38 10.59 15.39
C MET A 201 17.68 11.39 15.49
N THR A 202 17.97 11.93 16.67
CA THR A 202 19.29 12.48 16.99
C THR A 202 20.33 11.40 16.74
N PHE A 203 21.07 11.53 15.64
CA PHE A 203 22.02 10.52 15.19
C PHE A 203 23.23 10.52 16.13
N CYS A 204 23.31 9.53 17.00
CA CYS A 204 24.43 9.39 17.94
C CYS A 204 25.64 8.66 17.29
N GLY A 205 25.51 8.06 16.11
CA GLY A 205 26.60 7.38 15.41
C GLY A 205 27.12 6.09 16.08
N LEU A 206 26.71 5.80 17.32
CA LEU A 206 27.15 4.64 18.10
C LEU A 206 26.44 3.33 17.74
N ILE A 207 25.26 3.39 17.10
CA ILE A 207 24.44 2.19 16.83
C ILE A 207 24.28 2.00 15.31
N PRO A 208 24.99 1.02 14.70
CA PRO A 208 24.90 0.76 13.26
C PRO A 208 23.48 0.47 12.75
N GLU A 209 22.64 -0.17 13.57
CA GLU A 209 21.26 -0.46 13.18
C GLU A 209 20.41 0.81 13.00
N GLN A 210 20.67 1.88 13.75
CA GLN A 210 19.98 3.17 13.54
C GLN A 210 20.27 3.73 12.15
N LYS A 211 21.53 3.63 11.68
CA LYS A 211 21.91 4.02 10.32
C LYS A 211 21.21 3.15 9.26
N ARG A 212 21.10 1.83 9.48
CA ARG A 212 20.39 0.93 8.56
C ARG A 212 18.89 1.25 8.50
N ILE A 213 18.26 1.54 9.63
CA ILE A 213 16.84 1.91 9.70
C ILE A 213 16.60 3.24 8.98
N ALA A 214 17.40 4.26 9.26
CA ALA A 214 17.29 5.56 8.58
C ALA A 214 17.50 5.43 7.07
N GLY A 215 18.54 4.69 6.64
CA GLY A 215 18.80 4.43 5.23
C GLY A 215 17.65 3.70 4.53
N ARG A 216 17.03 2.71 5.18
CA ARG A 216 15.87 2.00 4.62
C ARG A 216 14.64 2.90 4.50
N ARG A 217 14.39 3.77 5.48
CA ARG A 217 13.30 4.75 5.45
C ARG A 217 13.51 5.74 4.30
N GLN A 218 14.72 6.27 4.14
CA GLN A 218 15.05 7.14 3.03
C GLN A 218 14.86 6.42 1.68
N ALA A 219 15.34 5.17 1.57
CA ALA A 219 15.18 4.38 0.37
C ALA A 219 13.70 4.07 0.05
N MET A 220 12.83 3.96 1.07
CA MET A 220 11.38 3.84 0.89
C MET A 220 10.77 5.14 0.38
N ILE A 221 11.11 6.28 0.96
CA ILE A 221 10.68 7.60 0.46
C ILE A 221 11.12 7.78 -0.99
N ASP A 222 12.38 7.45 -1.29
CA ASP A 222 12.93 7.53 -2.64
C ASP A 222 12.22 6.59 -3.61
N PHE A 223 11.83 5.40 -3.16
CA PHE A 223 11.05 4.46 -3.96
C PHE A 223 9.69 5.06 -4.33
N PHE A 224 8.94 5.60 -3.37
CA PHE A 224 7.66 6.25 -3.66
C PHE A 224 7.84 7.47 -4.56
N ARG A 225 8.83 8.30 -4.28
CA ARG A 225 9.15 9.50 -5.06
C ARG A 225 9.47 9.21 -6.53
N THR A 226 10.33 8.23 -6.79
CA THR A 226 10.91 8.00 -8.12
C THR A 226 10.23 6.89 -8.92
N VAL A 227 9.67 5.88 -8.25
CA VAL A 227 9.05 4.72 -8.90
C VAL A 227 7.54 4.85 -8.93
N VAL A 228 6.93 5.19 -7.79
CA VAL A 228 5.46 5.29 -7.67
C VAL A 228 4.96 6.57 -8.32
N PHE A 229 5.36 7.73 -7.80
CA PHE A 229 4.91 9.04 -8.30
C PHE A 229 5.72 9.58 -9.48
N ARG A 230 6.84 8.91 -9.82
CA ARG A 230 7.69 9.23 -10.98
C ARG A 230 8.10 10.70 -11.06
N TYR A 231 8.42 11.32 -9.93
CA TYR A 231 8.94 12.67 -9.92
C TYR A 231 10.29 12.75 -10.61
N ASN A 232 10.40 13.67 -11.57
CA ASN A 232 11.63 13.91 -12.31
C ASN A 232 12.53 14.91 -11.57
N ALA A 233 13.84 14.88 -11.85
CA ALA A 233 14.83 15.79 -11.27
C ALA A 233 14.47 17.29 -11.35
N ALA A 234 13.73 17.70 -12.39
CA ALA A 234 13.25 19.07 -12.56
C ALA A 234 12.15 19.49 -11.56
N GLN A 235 11.41 18.52 -11.00
CA GLN A 235 10.40 18.73 -9.95
C GLN A 235 11.00 18.58 -8.54
N LEU A 236 12.31 18.31 -8.45
CA LEU A 236 13.05 18.06 -7.21
C LEU A 236 13.94 19.24 -6.79
N GLN A 237 13.85 20.39 -7.45
CA GLN A 237 14.48 21.63 -6.97
C GLN A 237 13.55 22.31 -5.95
N PRO A 238 14.07 22.71 -4.77
CA PRO A 238 13.29 23.40 -3.75
C PRO A 238 12.83 24.78 -4.19
#